data_AF-A0A7C2DYX7-F1
#
_entry.id   AF-A0A7C2DYX7-F1
#
_cell.length_a   1.000
_cell.length_b   1.000
_cell.length_c   1.000
_cell.angle_alpha   90.00
_cell.angle_beta   90.00
_cell.angle_gamma   90.00
#
_symmetry.space_group_name_H-M   'P 1'
#
loop_
_entity.id
_entity.type
_entity.pdbx_description
1 polymer ?
#
loop_
_entity_poly.entity_id
_entity_poly.type
_entity_poly.pdbx_seq_one_letter_code
_entity_poly.pdbx_strand_id
1 'polypeptide(L)'
;MSTGNESKGKRFVVIEDGIIRPTDPKPYKVKPKLPGDYPQVPKVYLDAAMALSSPLLSNPPLCDELVAFVQHLWTEEEASLVRHLHPFKGMKSAELAKAEGRTAEEVEAILHHLETERRSVKSSGRGEKKRYRLRRILGEIFEETLMGYGPDELSDWHLRFIELWEELFMTGWMLDYQRAYKTESTRVVPLGETIKANQSALPFEKLEMIMERFDRFGVTNCQCRMSAQVLGHGCGKPLLNCLLMGEWVEKGVSDGRYREVSRRDALE
;
A
#
# COMPACT_ATOMS: atom_id res chain seq x y z
N MET A 1 26.59 27.79 -22.94
CA MET A 1 26.87 26.82 -21.86
C MET A 1 25.79 26.97 -20.81
N SER A 2 24.78 26.12 -20.85
CA SER A 2 23.71 26.04 -19.85
C SER A 2 23.49 24.56 -19.60
N THR A 3 24.31 23.99 -18.73
CA THR A 3 24.16 22.62 -18.23
C THR A 3 22.96 22.62 -17.29
N GLY A 4 21.79 22.31 -17.86
CA GLY A 4 20.58 22.03 -17.10
C GLY A 4 20.85 20.85 -16.17
N ASN A 5 20.55 21.05 -14.89
CA ASN A 5 20.62 20.05 -13.85
C ASN A 5 19.62 18.92 -14.16
N GLU A 6 20.05 17.86 -14.85
CA GLU A 6 19.26 16.66 -15.04
C GLU A 6 18.91 16.09 -13.66
N SER A 7 17.61 15.96 -13.39
CA SER A 7 17.13 15.34 -12.16
C SER A 7 17.69 13.92 -12.06
N LYS A 8 18.43 13.65 -10.98
CA LYS A 8 18.98 12.32 -10.62
C LYS A 8 17.88 11.34 -10.18
N GLY A 9 16.84 11.17 -10.97
CA GLY A 9 15.88 10.09 -10.79
C GLY A 9 16.49 8.76 -11.26
N LYS A 10 16.35 7.68 -10.47
CA LYS A 10 16.76 6.34 -10.91
C LYS A 10 15.96 5.97 -12.17
N ARG A 11 16.64 5.77 -13.30
CA ARG A 11 16.00 5.35 -14.56
C ARG A 11 15.72 3.85 -14.46
N PHE A 12 14.45 3.44 -14.64
CA PHE A 12 14.04 2.02 -14.75
C PHE A 12 14.48 1.37 -16.06
N VAL A 13 15.02 2.18 -16.97
CA VAL A 13 15.57 1.77 -18.25
C VAL A 13 16.98 2.32 -18.39
N VAL A 14 17.89 1.48 -18.86
CA VAL A 14 19.23 1.84 -19.29
C VAL A 14 19.26 1.91 -20.81
N ILE A 15 19.95 2.91 -21.34
CA ILE A 15 20.19 3.05 -22.78
C ILE A 15 21.64 2.63 -23.00
N GLU A 16 21.83 1.43 -23.53
CA GLU A 16 23.16 0.88 -23.85
C GLU A 16 23.19 0.57 -25.35
N ASP A 17 24.15 1.17 -26.07
CA ASP A 17 24.31 1.05 -27.52
C ASP A 17 23.06 1.45 -28.33
N GLY A 18 22.32 2.45 -27.84
CA GLY A 18 21.06 2.91 -28.47
C GLY A 18 19.87 1.97 -28.22
N ILE A 19 20.05 0.89 -27.45
CA ILE A 19 18.98 -0.04 -27.07
C ILE A 19 18.48 0.36 -25.69
N ILE A 20 17.17 0.66 -25.59
CA ILE A 20 16.48 0.88 -24.33
C ILE A 20 16.19 -0.50 -23.70
N ARG A 21 16.84 -0.80 -22.58
CA ARG A 21 16.68 -2.06 -21.84
C ARG A 21 16.18 -1.76 -20.42
N PRO A 22 15.39 -2.63 -19.78
CA PRO A 22 15.13 -2.51 -18.35
C PRO A 22 16.46 -2.54 -17.56
N THR A 23 16.54 -1.83 -16.45
CA THR A 23 17.62 -2.06 -15.47
C THR A 23 17.56 -3.47 -14.92
N ASP A 24 18.71 -4.02 -14.52
CA ASP A 24 18.76 -5.32 -13.85
C ASP A 24 17.80 -5.34 -12.65
N PRO A 25 17.01 -6.42 -12.49
CA PRO A 25 16.12 -6.54 -11.35
C PRO A 25 16.94 -6.53 -10.08
N LYS A 26 16.46 -5.80 -9.06
CA LYS A 26 17.03 -5.90 -7.71
C LYS A 26 17.00 -7.38 -7.29
N PRO A 27 18.08 -7.90 -6.68
CA PRO A 27 18.13 -9.30 -6.28
C PRO A 27 17.01 -9.58 -5.27
N TYR A 28 16.37 -10.73 -5.42
CA TYR A 28 15.42 -11.26 -4.45
C TYR A 28 16.15 -11.53 -3.12
N LYS A 29 15.63 -10.97 -2.02
CA LYS A 29 16.32 -10.92 -0.72
C LYS A 29 15.50 -11.46 0.44
N VAL A 30 14.28 -11.93 0.23
CA VAL A 30 13.47 -12.49 1.33
C VAL A 30 14.21 -13.65 1.99
N LYS A 31 14.38 -13.57 3.32
CA LYS A 31 14.92 -14.65 4.15
C LYS A 31 13.87 -15.07 5.18
N PRO A 32 13.09 -16.12 4.88
CA PRO A 32 12.08 -16.61 5.83
C PRO A 32 12.72 -17.04 7.15
N LYS A 33 12.07 -16.70 8.26
CA LYS A 33 12.45 -17.06 9.63
C LYS A 33 11.26 -17.61 10.38
N LEU A 34 11.52 -18.25 11.51
CA LEU A 34 10.52 -18.76 12.45
C LEU A 34 10.42 -17.81 13.65
N PRO A 35 9.27 -17.78 14.37
CA PRO A 35 9.15 -16.98 15.59
C PRO A 35 10.24 -17.27 16.64
N GLY A 36 10.73 -18.52 16.69
CA GLY A 36 11.81 -18.92 17.59
C GLY A 36 13.17 -18.26 17.31
N ASP A 37 13.35 -17.66 16.13
CA ASP A 37 14.58 -16.94 15.76
C ASP A 37 14.67 -15.54 16.39
N TYR A 38 13.64 -15.11 17.13
CA TYR A 38 13.53 -13.78 17.74
C TYR A 38 13.29 -13.83 19.26
N PRO A 39 14.20 -14.42 20.06
CA PRO A 39 14.00 -14.62 21.51
C PRO A 39 13.81 -13.31 22.30
N GLN A 40 14.31 -12.19 21.78
CA GLN A 40 14.21 -10.86 22.40
C GLN A 40 12.99 -10.04 21.96
N VAL A 41 12.23 -10.50 20.96
CA VAL A 41 11.05 -9.77 20.47
C VAL A 41 9.84 -10.21 21.27
N PRO A 42 9.05 -9.28 21.85
CA PRO A 42 7.84 -9.63 22.58
C PRO A 42 6.89 -10.49 21.72
N LYS A 43 6.32 -11.53 22.34
CA LYS A 43 5.47 -12.51 21.64
C LYS A 43 4.32 -11.85 20.87
N VAL A 44 3.74 -10.76 21.41
CA VAL A 44 2.63 -10.04 20.78
C VAL A 44 2.99 -9.49 19.40
N TYR A 45 4.23 -9.03 19.20
CA TYR A 45 4.71 -8.57 17.90
C TYR A 45 4.90 -9.71 16.91
N LEU A 46 5.45 -10.84 17.38
CA LEU A 46 5.60 -12.02 16.54
C LEU A 46 4.24 -12.59 16.12
N ASP A 47 3.27 -12.64 17.04
CA ASP A 47 1.91 -13.08 16.73
C ASP A 47 1.22 -12.14 15.72
N ALA A 48 1.39 -10.82 15.88
CA ALA A 48 0.87 -9.83 14.94
C ALA A 48 1.53 -9.94 13.55
N ALA A 49 2.84 -10.14 13.49
CA ALA A 49 3.56 -10.38 12.25
C ALA A 49 3.10 -11.68 11.58
N MET A 50 2.84 -12.73 12.35
CA MET A 50 2.27 -13.98 11.84
C MET A 50 0.84 -13.82 11.31
N ALA A 51 0.02 -12.97 11.93
CA ALA A 51 -1.32 -12.64 11.42
C ALA A 51 -1.26 -11.96 10.04
N LEU A 52 -0.22 -11.15 9.80
CA LEU A 52 0.06 -10.58 8.48
C LEU A 52 0.73 -11.59 7.53
N SER A 53 1.60 -12.47 8.00
CA SER A 53 2.34 -13.45 7.20
C SER A 53 1.44 -14.57 6.65
N SER A 54 0.56 -14.22 5.72
CA SER A 54 -0.42 -15.12 5.11
C SER A 54 -0.32 -15.13 3.58
N PRO A 55 -0.02 -16.30 2.98
CA PRO A 55 -0.02 -16.46 1.53
C PRO A 55 -1.37 -16.17 0.85
N LEU A 56 -2.48 -16.41 1.56
CA LEU A 56 -3.83 -16.08 1.08
C LEU A 56 -4.03 -14.57 0.82
N LEU A 57 -3.13 -13.75 1.37
CA LEU A 57 -3.15 -12.31 1.24
C LEU A 57 -2.03 -11.75 0.37
N SER A 58 -1.20 -12.62 -0.24
CA SER A 58 0.03 -12.23 -0.93
C SER A 58 0.99 -11.41 -0.05
N ASN A 59 0.95 -11.65 1.26
CA ASN A 59 1.82 -10.98 2.23
C ASN A 59 3.18 -11.71 2.35
N PRO A 60 4.24 -11.02 2.79
CA PRO A 60 5.56 -11.62 2.96
C PRO A 60 5.52 -12.76 4.00
N PRO A 61 6.40 -13.76 3.90
CA PRO A 61 6.66 -14.66 5.02
C PRO A 61 7.25 -13.87 6.19
N LEU A 62 7.27 -14.46 7.39
CA LEU A 62 7.99 -13.89 8.52
C LEU A 62 9.48 -13.71 8.16
N CYS A 63 9.97 -12.48 8.21
CA CYS A 63 11.36 -12.10 7.98
C CYS A 63 11.70 -10.87 8.85
N ASP A 64 12.98 -10.49 8.87
CA ASP A 64 13.47 -9.38 9.69
C ASP A 64 12.76 -8.07 9.34
N GLU A 65 12.56 -7.81 8.05
CA GLU A 65 11.92 -6.60 7.53
C GLU A 65 10.43 -6.54 7.92
N LEU A 66 9.72 -7.68 7.93
CA LEU A 66 8.33 -7.74 8.37
C LEU A 66 8.22 -7.47 9.88
N VAL A 67 9.11 -8.05 10.69
CA VAL A 67 9.12 -7.81 12.14
C VAL A 67 9.40 -6.34 12.44
N ALA A 68 10.40 -5.74 11.79
CA ALA A 68 10.71 -4.32 11.96
C ALA A 68 9.54 -3.42 11.53
N PHE A 69 8.90 -3.72 10.40
CA PHE A 69 7.72 -3.01 9.93
C PHE A 69 6.56 -3.08 10.93
N VAL A 70 6.30 -4.27 11.48
CA VAL A 70 5.24 -4.50 12.48
C VAL A 70 5.50 -3.78 13.80
N GLN A 71 6.75 -3.74 14.26
CA GLN A 71 7.13 -3.02 15.48
C GLN A 71 7.02 -1.49 15.34
N HIS A 72 7.13 -0.96 14.12
CA HIS A 72 6.90 0.46 13.85
C HIS A 72 5.42 0.78 13.64
N LEU A 73 4.69 -0.15 13.02
CA LEU A 73 3.27 0.01 12.71
C LEU A 73 2.42 0.06 13.99
N TRP A 74 2.80 -0.72 15.00
CA TRP A 74 2.06 -0.86 16.24
C TRP A 74 2.96 -0.73 17.47
N THR A 75 2.43 -0.07 18.49
CA THR A 75 2.91 -0.22 19.87
C THR A 75 2.65 -1.63 20.38
N GLU A 76 3.30 -2.03 21.49
CA GLU A 76 3.11 -3.35 22.07
C GLU A 76 1.64 -3.56 22.50
N GLU A 77 1.02 -2.48 22.98
CA GLU A 77 -0.39 -2.44 23.37
C GLU A 77 -1.33 -2.71 22.19
N GLU A 78 -1.10 -2.05 21.06
CA GLU A 78 -1.85 -2.25 19.82
C GLU A 78 -1.60 -3.64 19.22
N ALA A 79 -0.34 -4.09 19.24
CA ALA A 79 0.08 -5.41 18.77
C ALA A 79 -0.66 -6.53 19.52
N SER A 80 -0.89 -6.33 20.82
CA SER A 80 -1.66 -7.25 21.67
C SER A 80 -3.11 -7.45 21.21
N LEU A 81 -3.72 -6.44 20.56
CA LEU A 81 -5.07 -6.53 20.01
C LEU A 81 -5.09 -7.05 18.57
N VAL A 82 -4.22 -6.52 17.70
CA VAL A 82 -4.22 -6.87 16.27
C VAL A 82 -3.82 -8.32 15.99
N ARG A 83 -3.05 -8.96 16.88
CA ARG A 83 -2.72 -10.41 16.79
C ARG A 83 -3.93 -11.33 16.75
N HIS A 84 -5.09 -10.86 17.23
CA HIS A 84 -6.34 -11.63 17.20
C HIS A 84 -7.19 -11.34 15.96
N LEU A 85 -6.89 -10.26 15.24
CA LEU A 85 -7.67 -9.84 14.08
C LEU A 85 -7.30 -10.65 12.83
N HIS A 86 -8.33 -10.99 12.06
CA HIS A 86 -8.15 -11.65 10.76
C HIS A 86 -8.78 -10.83 9.62
N PRO A 87 -8.21 -10.87 8.41
CA PRO A 87 -8.76 -10.11 7.28
C PRO A 87 -10.12 -10.57 6.76
N PHE A 88 -10.51 -11.82 7.03
CA PHE A 88 -11.79 -12.39 6.59
C PHE A 88 -12.83 -12.49 7.72
N LYS A 89 -12.40 -12.64 8.97
CA LYS A 89 -13.28 -12.81 10.13
C LYS A 89 -13.17 -11.59 11.05
N GLY A 90 -14.23 -10.77 11.08
CA GLY A 90 -14.26 -9.58 11.92
C GLY A 90 -14.66 -9.85 13.37
N MET A 91 -13.99 -9.19 14.30
CA MET A 91 -14.23 -9.31 15.75
C MET A 91 -14.83 -8.02 16.33
N LYS A 92 -15.60 -8.16 17.40
CA LYS A 92 -16.12 -7.04 18.20
C LYS A 92 -15.07 -6.60 19.23
N SER A 93 -15.15 -5.34 19.65
CA SER A 93 -14.33 -4.81 20.76
C SER A 93 -14.48 -5.66 22.03
N ALA A 94 -15.70 -6.05 22.40
CA ALA A 94 -15.96 -6.91 23.56
C ALA A 94 -15.30 -8.30 23.48
N GLU A 95 -15.15 -8.88 22.28
CA GLU A 95 -14.48 -10.18 22.09
C GLU A 95 -12.98 -10.05 22.35
N LEU A 96 -12.37 -8.96 21.85
CA LEU A 96 -10.95 -8.64 22.07
C LEU A 96 -10.66 -8.22 23.51
N ALA A 97 -11.56 -7.43 24.12
CA ALA A 97 -11.48 -7.02 25.52
C ALA A 97 -11.43 -8.22 26.46
N LYS A 98 -12.28 -9.24 26.21
CA LYS A 98 -12.23 -10.50 26.95
C LYS A 98 -10.93 -11.27 26.73
N ALA A 99 -10.37 -11.26 25.53
CA ALA A 99 -9.13 -11.98 25.21
C ALA A 99 -7.90 -11.36 25.88
N GLU A 100 -7.86 -10.04 25.99
CA GLU A 100 -6.72 -9.27 26.54
C GLU A 100 -6.94 -8.79 27.99
N GLY A 101 -8.07 -9.14 28.62
CA GLY A 101 -8.37 -8.75 30.00
C GLY A 101 -8.57 -7.25 30.19
N ARG A 102 -9.12 -6.55 29.19
CA ARG A 102 -9.37 -5.10 29.18
C ARG A 102 -10.86 -4.79 29.15
N THR A 103 -11.21 -3.51 29.31
CA THR A 103 -12.60 -3.06 29.10
C THR A 103 -12.92 -2.93 27.60
N ALA A 104 -14.21 -2.98 27.25
CA ALA A 104 -14.64 -2.84 25.85
C ALA A 104 -14.37 -1.43 25.32
N GLU A 105 -14.48 -0.44 26.20
CA GLU A 105 -14.27 0.99 25.95
C GLU A 105 -12.80 1.28 25.61
N GLU A 106 -11.86 0.76 26.40
CA GLU A 106 -10.42 0.90 26.13
C GLU A 106 -10.05 0.27 24.77
N VAL A 107 -10.53 -0.95 24.53
CA VAL A 107 -10.27 -1.65 23.27
C VAL A 107 -10.88 -0.92 22.09
N GLU A 108 -12.10 -0.39 22.22
CA GLU A 108 -12.72 0.39 21.15
C GLU A 108 -11.95 1.67 20.84
N ALA A 109 -11.42 2.36 21.85
CA ALA A 109 -10.58 3.54 21.65
C ALA A 109 -9.30 3.21 20.87
N ILE A 110 -8.61 2.11 21.23
CA ILE A 110 -7.39 1.68 20.52
C ILE A 110 -7.73 1.26 19.08
N LEU A 111 -8.80 0.48 18.88
CA LEU A 111 -9.22 0.06 17.53
C LEU A 111 -9.65 1.25 16.67
N HIS A 112 -10.25 2.28 17.27
CA HIS A 112 -10.56 3.52 16.58
C HIS A 112 -9.28 4.23 16.12
N HIS A 113 -8.27 4.36 16.98
CA HIS A 113 -6.96 4.92 16.60
C HIS A 113 -6.29 4.10 15.48
N LEU A 114 -6.36 2.77 15.56
CA LEU A 114 -5.85 1.87 14.53
C LEU A 114 -6.61 1.98 13.19
N GLU A 115 -7.86 2.41 13.23
CA GLU A 115 -8.72 2.61 12.05
C GLU A 115 -8.50 4.00 11.42
N THR A 116 -8.35 5.06 12.22
CA THR A 116 -8.30 6.45 11.72
C THR A 116 -6.89 6.98 11.49
N GLU A 117 -5.98 6.73 12.44
CA GLU A 117 -4.62 7.26 12.43
C GLU A 117 -3.64 6.29 11.78
N ARG A 118 -3.52 5.07 12.32
CA ARG A 118 -2.63 4.04 11.75
C ARG A 118 -3.17 3.45 10.47
N ARG A 119 -4.50 3.50 10.30
CA ARG A 119 -5.26 2.93 9.16
C ARG A 119 -4.86 1.50 8.83
N SER A 120 -4.46 0.73 9.85
CA SER A 120 -4.02 -0.65 9.74
C SER A 120 -5.16 -1.66 9.99
N VAL A 121 -6.28 -1.17 10.52
CA VAL A 121 -7.51 -1.90 10.78
C VAL A 121 -8.65 -1.26 10.00
N LYS A 122 -9.65 -2.06 9.62
CA LYS A 122 -10.92 -1.55 9.07
C LYS A 122 -12.09 -2.10 9.86
N SER A 123 -13.13 -1.29 10.03
CA SER A 123 -14.39 -1.75 10.57
C SER A 123 -15.48 -1.91 9.52
N SER A 124 -16.52 -2.65 9.87
CA SER A 124 -17.77 -2.74 9.11
C SER A 124 -18.94 -2.91 10.06
N GLY A 125 -20.13 -2.46 9.67
CA GLY A 125 -21.28 -2.37 10.55
C GLY A 125 -21.26 -1.13 11.45
N ARG A 126 -22.27 -0.98 12.30
CA ARG A 126 -22.45 0.16 13.22
C ARG A 126 -22.94 -0.33 14.58
N GLY A 127 -22.65 0.42 15.64
CA GLY A 127 -23.04 0.09 17.02
C GLY A 127 -22.62 -1.32 17.41
N GLU A 128 -23.52 -2.10 18.00
CA GLU A 128 -23.25 -3.48 18.44
C GLU A 128 -22.91 -4.47 17.32
N LYS A 129 -23.16 -4.11 16.06
CA LYS A 129 -22.79 -4.89 14.87
C LYS A 129 -21.43 -4.47 14.30
N LYS A 130 -20.76 -3.46 14.86
CA LYS A 130 -19.42 -3.03 14.43
C LYS A 130 -18.42 -4.17 14.63
N ARG A 131 -17.69 -4.51 13.57
CA ARG A 131 -16.68 -5.57 13.54
C ARG A 131 -15.41 -5.05 12.90
N TYR A 132 -14.28 -5.31 13.55
CA TYR A 132 -12.95 -4.90 13.13
C TYR A 132 -12.21 -6.05 12.46
N ARG A 133 -11.45 -5.74 11.42
CA ARG A 133 -10.62 -6.68 10.65
C ARG A 133 -9.26 -6.07 10.37
N LEU A 134 -8.25 -6.93 10.35
CA LEU A 134 -6.90 -6.55 9.92
C LEU A 134 -6.91 -6.26 8.42
N ARG A 135 -6.18 -5.21 8.00
CA ARG A 135 -5.94 -4.91 6.59
C ARG A 135 -4.72 -5.69 6.07
N ARG A 136 -4.68 -5.94 4.75
CA ARG A 136 -3.53 -6.49 4.04
C ARG A 136 -2.42 -5.46 3.96
N ILE A 137 -1.16 -5.89 3.80
CA ILE A 137 -0.07 -4.91 3.76
C ILE A 137 -0.12 -4.10 2.46
N LEU A 138 -0.02 -4.79 1.32
CA LEU A 138 -0.15 -4.19 -0.01
C LEU A 138 -1.62 -4.12 -0.44
N GLY A 139 -2.03 -3.01 -1.03
CA GLY A 139 -3.40 -2.74 -1.46
C GLY A 139 -4.32 -2.25 -0.34
N GLU A 140 -3.85 -2.19 0.92
CA GLU A 140 -4.60 -1.62 2.04
C GLU A 140 -3.71 -0.82 3.00
N ILE A 141 -2.90 -1.43 3.88
CA ILE A 141 -2.15 -0.68 4.92
C ILE A 141 -1.26 0.39 4.30
N PHE A 142 -0.45 0.05 3.29
CA PHE A 142 0.45 1.00 2.65
C PHE A 142 -0.31 2.19 2.04
N GLU A 143 -1.30 1.90 1.22
CA GLU A 143 -2.08 2.92 0.51
C GLU A 143 -2.88 3.77 1.49
N GLU A 144 -3.64 3.15 2.38
CA GLU A 144 -4.52 3.84 3.32
C GLU A 144 -3.73 4.75 4.27
N THR A 145 -2.59 4.29 4.78
CA THR A 145 -1.74 5.08 5.69
C THR A 145 -1.27 6.38 5.05
N LEU A 146 -0.92 6.36 3.76
CA LEU A 146 -0.34 7.51 3.06
C LEU A 146 -1.35 8.29 2.19
N MET A 147 -2.54 7.74 1.99
CA MET A 147 -3.57 8.32 1.14
C MET A 147 -4.11 9.63 1.71
N GLY A 148 -4.15 10.65 0.85
CA GLY A 148 -4.57 12.00 1.19
C GLY A 148 -3.44 12.91 1.70
N TYR A 149 -2.25 12.37 1.96
CA TYR A 149 -1.10 13.17 2.38
C TYR A 149 -0.33 13.74 1.19
N GLY A 150 0.18 14.96 1.35
CA GLY A 150 1.29 15.53 0.58
C GLY A 150 2.64 15.29 1.25
N PRO A 151 3.76 15.42 0.52
CA PRO A 151 5.12 15.23 1.08
C PRO A 151 5.41 16.11 2.30
N ASP A 152 4.88 17.34 2.30
CA ASP A 152 5.11 18.33 3.36
C ASP A 152 4.23 18.11 4.60
N GLU A 153 3.26 17.17 4.54
CA GLU A 153 2.34 16.84 5.63
C GLU A 153 2.74 15.55 6.36
N LEU A 154 3.79 14.88 5.91
CA LEU A 154 4.28 13.63 6.50
C LEU A 154 5.01 13.89 7.81
N SER A 155 4.50 13.31 8.90
CA SER A 155 5.21 13.30 10.19
C SER A 155 6.41 12.34 10.18
N ASP A 156 7.30 12.46 11.17
CA ASP A 156 8.44 11.55 11.37
C ASP A 156 8.04 10.08 11.40
N TRP A 157 6.85 9.77 11.96
CA TRP A 157 6.32 8.40 11.95
C TRP A 157 6.03 7.92 10.52
N HIS A 158 5.49 8.78 9.64
CA HIS A 158 5.25 8.44 8.24
C HIS A 158 6.56 8.27 7.46
N LEU A 159 7.56 9.12 7.72
CA LEU A 159 8.88 9.00 7.09
C LEU A 159 9.52 7.65 7.42
N ARG A 160 9.50 7.26 8.69
CA ARG A 160 9.99 5.95 9.12
C ARG A 160 9.16 4.78 8.58
N PHE A 161 7.83 4.96 8.47
CA PHE A 161 6.95 3.97 7.86
C PHE A 161 7.31 3.74 6.39
N ILE A 162 7.58 4.82 5.64
CA ILE A 162 7.99 4.76 4.23
C ILE A 162 9.33 4.02 4.07
N GLU A 163 10.31 4.29 4.93
CA GLU A 163 11.60 3.58 4.92
C GLU A 163 11.42 2.08 5.13
N LEU A 164 10.70 1.68 6.18
CA LEU A 164 10.48 0.28 6.52
C LEU A 164 9.63 -0.45 5.48
N TRP A 165 8.64 0.26 4.90
CA TRP A 165 7.88 -0.27 3.77
C TRP A 165 8.77 -0.51 2.55
N GLU A 166 9.64 0.43 2.17
CA GLU A 166 10.55 0.24 1.04
C GLU A 166 11.53 -0.92 1.30
N GLU A 167 12.09 -1.01 2.50
CA GLU A 167 12.96 -2.13 2.90
C GLU A 167 12.24 -3.47 2.76
N LEU A 168 11.02 -3.56 3.31
CA LEU A 168 10.17 -4.73 3.17
C LEU A 168 9.90 -5.00 1.69
N PHE A 169 9.35 -4.02 0.93
CA PHE A 169 8.89 -4.21 -0.46
C PHE A 169 10.03 -4.64 -1.37
N MET A 170 11.22 -4.12 -1.11
CA MET A 170 12.41 -4.43 -1.90
C MET A 170 13.10 -5.73 -1.52
N THR A 171 12.60 -6.48 -0.53
CA THR A 171 12.94 -7.90 -0.39
C THR A 171 12.49 -8.71 -1.59
N GLY A 172 11.45 -8.24 -2.30
CA GLY A 172 10.93 -8.87 -3.52
C GLY A 172 9.92 -10.00 -3.27
N TRP A 173 9.34 -10.12 -2.08
CA TRP A 173 8.38 -11.20 -1.76
C TRP A 173 7.21 -11.30 -2.75
N MET A 174 6.75 -10.16 -3.28
CA MET A 174 5.65 -10.10 -4.24
C MET A 174 5.96 -10.85 -5.54
N LEU A 175 7.25 -10.99 -5.89
CA LEU A 175 7.68 -11.71 -7.09
C LEU A 175 7.32 -13.20 -7.02
N ASP A 176 7.32 -13.81 -5.84
CA ASP A 176 6.92 -15.21 -5.68
C ASP A 176 5.45 -15.38 -6.02
N TYR A 177 4.60 -14.48 -5.54
CA TYR A 177 3.17 -14.48 -5.79
C TYR A 177 2.85 -14.23 -7.26
N GLN A 178 3.51 -13.26 -7.90
CA GLN A 178 3.36 -12.99 -9.33
C GLN A 178 3.75 -14.21 -10.18
N ARG A 179 4.87 -14.88 -9.84
CA ARG A 179 5.34 -16.08 -10.54
C ARG A 179 4.40 -17.27 -10.31
N ALA A 180 4.01 -17.51 -9.06
CA ALA A 180 3.19 -18.66 -8.69
C ALA A 180 1.77 -18.58 -9.29
N TYR A 181 1.16 -17.40 -9.26
CA TYR A 181 -0.21 -17.19 -9.74
C TYR A 181 -0.29 -16.74 -11.19
N LYS A 182 0.85 -16.56 -11.89
CA LYS A 182 0.92 -16.01 -13.26
C LYS A 182 0.09 -14.73 -13.40
N THR A 183 0.05 -13.91 -12.36
CA THR A 183 -0.73 -12.69 -12.34
C THR A 183 0.05 -11.60 -13.08
N GLU A 184 -0.43 -11.21 -14.26
CA GLU A 184 -0.02 -9.97 -14.90
C GLU A 184 -0.56 -8.80 -14.08
N SER A 185 0.20 -8.37 -13.06
CA SER A 185 -0.21 -7.28 -12.15
C SER A 185 -0.20 -5.91 -12.82
N THR A 186 0.31 -5.82 -14.05
CA THR A 186 0.41 -4.58 -14.82
C THR A 186 -0.04 -4.83 -16.24
N ARG A 187 -0.97 -4.00 -16.71
CA ARG A 187 -1.40 -3.96 -18.10
C ARG A 187 -1.04 -2.62 -18.68
N VAL A 188 -0.43 -2.63 -19.86
CA VAL A 188 -0.22 -1.40 -20.64
C VAL A 188 -1.52 -1.11 -21.39
N VAL A 189 -2.15 0.01 -21.05
CA VAL A 189 -3.38 0.49 -21.69
C VAL A 189 -3.01 1.72 -22.51
N PRO A 190 -3.06 1.66 -23.86
CA PRO A 190 -2.79 2.84 -24.68
C PRO A 190 -3.79 3.97 -24.44
N LEU A 191 -3.27 5.20 -24.42
CA LEU A 191 -4.03 6.43 -24.60
C LEU A 191 -4.13 6.73 -26.10
N GLY A 192 -5.30 7.16 -26.58
CA GLY A 192 -5.71 7.13 -28.00
C GLY A 192 -4.76 7.71 -29.06
N GLU A 193 -3.76 8.51 -28.67
CA GLU A 193 -2.90 9.24 -29.61
C GLU A 193 -1.42 8.78 -29.64
N THR A 194 -0.95 7.97 -28.68
CA THR A 194 0.52 7.90 -28.43
C THR A 194 1.26 6.74 -29.12
N ILE A 195 0.57 5.82 -29.81
CA ILE A 195 1.24 4.69 -30.47
C ILE A 195 0.74 4.60 -31.91
N LYS A 196 1.65 4.81 -32.90
CA LYS A 196 1.44 4.33 -34.29
C LYS A 196 0.98 2.89 -34.19
N ALA A 197 -0.31 2.66 -34.48
CA ALA A 197 -1.07 1.44 -34.27
C ALA A 197 -0.18 0.21 -34.09
N ASN A 198 0.10 -0.16 -32.83
CA ASN A 198 0.53 -1.51 -32.58
C ASN A 198 -0.69 -2.38 -32.88
N GLN A 199 -0.65 -3.12 -34.00
CA GLN A 199 -1.77 -3.93 -34.50
C GLN A 199 -2.26 -4.97 -33.47
N SER A 200 -1.50 -5.16 -32.38
CA SER A 200 -1.79 -6.05 -31.27
C SER A 200 -2.74 -5.47 -30.21
N ALA A 201 -2.95 -4.14 -30.15
CA ALA A 201 -3.82 -3.54 -29.15
C ALA A 201 -5.28 -3.63 -29.62
N LEU A 202 -6.09 -4.43 -28.91
CA LEU A 202 -7.51 -4.60 -29.27
C LEU A 202 -8.28 -3.29 -28.99
N PRO A 203 -9.38 -3.00 -29.70
CA PRO A 203 -10.13 -1.75 -29.50
C PRO A 203 -10.55 -1.53 -28.04
N PHE A 204 -10.92 -2.59 -27.30
CA PHE A 204 -11.32 -2.51 -25.89
C PHE A 204 -10.17 -2.24 -24.91
N GLU A 205 -8.95 -2.05 -25.39
CA GLU A 205 -7.76 -1.77 -24.58
C GLU A 205 -7.43 -0.29 -24.49
N LYS A 206 -8.33 0.60 -24.92
CA LYS A 206 -8.14 2.04 -24.75
C LYS A 206 -8.67 2.51 -23.39
N LEU A 207 -7.92 3.40 -22.74
CA LEU A 207 -8.25 3.91 -21.42
C LEU A 207 -9.61 4.60 -21.40
N GLU A 208 -9.94 5.33 -22.46
CA GLU A 208 -11.20 6.07 -22.64
C GLU A 208 -12.41 5.13 -22.52
N MET A 209 -12.38 3.98 -23.20
CA MET A 209 -13.46 2.97 -23.15
C MET A 209 -13.57 2.27 -21.79
N ILE A 210 -12.47 2.13 -21.05
CA ILE A 210 -12.51 1.62 -19.67
C ILE A 210 -13.21 2.64 -18.77
N MET A 211 -12.86 3.92 -18.93
CA MET A 211 -13.39 5.02 -18.13
C MET A 211 -14.87 5.32 -18.43
N GLU A 212 -15.38 4.98 -19.62
CA GLU A 212 -16.80 5.16 -19.97
C GLU A 212 -17.78 4.50 -18.99
N ARG A 213 -17.36 3.44 -18.29
CA ARG A 213 -18.18 2.70 -17.32
C ARG A 213 -18.33 3.40 -15.97
N PHE A 214 -17.63 4.51 -15.76
CA PHE A 214 -17.57 5.21 -14.49
C PHE A 214 -18.00 6.67 -14.67
N ASP A 215 -18.82 7.15 -13.75
CA ASP A 215 -19.31 8.53 -13.77
C ASP A 215 -18.55 9.46 -12.82
N ARG A 216 -17.69 8.89 -11.96
CA ARG A 216 -16.94 9.62 -10.94
C ARG A 216 -15.48 9.26 -10.96
N PHE A 217 -14.64 10.29 -10.86
CA PHE A 217 -13.19 10.19 -10.91
C PHE A 217 -12.59 11.02 -9.78
N GLY A 218 -11.63 10.42 -9.07
CA GLY A 218 -10.89 11.08 -8.02
C GLY A 218 -9.40 10.91 -8.25
N VAL A 219 -8.62 11.91 -7.89
CA VAL A 219 -7.15 11.84 -7.91
C VAL A 219 -6.58 12.10 -6.52
N THR A 220 -5.52 11.38 -6.18
CA THR A 220 -4.70 11.62 -4.98
C THR A 220 -3.22 11.50 -5.32
N ASN A 221 -2.37 11.88 -4.37
CA ASN A 221 -0.93 11.71 -4.51
C ASN A 221 -0.60 10.22 -4.60
N CYS A 222 0.18 9.83 -5.61
CA CYS A 222 0.66 8.48 -5.76
C CYS A 222 1.62 8.16 -4.61
N GLN A 223 1.16 7.30 -3.70
CA GLN A 223 1.85 6.90 -2.50
C GLN A 223 3.22 6.32 -2.83
N CYS A 224 3.33 5.46 -3.85
CA CYS A 224 4.61 4.91 -4.30
C CYS A 224 5.58 5.99 -4.79
N ARG A 225 5.09 6.99 -5.54
CA ARG A 225 5.94 8.07 -6.08
C ARG A 225 6.33 9.06 -4.99
N MET A 226 5.43 9.35 -4.07
CA MET A 226 5.68 10.17 -2.88
C MET A 226 6.74 9.51 -2.00
N SER A 227 6.59 8.21 -1.67
CA SER A 227 7.59 7.44 -0.93
C SER A 227 8.95 7.51 -1.62
N ALA A 228 9.01 7.28 -2.93
CA ALA A 228 10.25 7.38 -3.67
C ALA A 228 10.89 8.78 -3.64
N GLN A 229 10.08 9.84 -3.69
CA GLN A 229 10.55 11.22 -3.60
C GLN A 229 11.13 11.52 -2.22
N VAL A 230 10.44 11.11 -1.14
CA VAL A 230 10.88 11.27 0.25
C VAL A 230 12.20 10.55 0.49
N LEU A 231 12.37 9.36 -0.07
CA LEU A 231 13.60 8.56 0.02
C LEU A 231 14.72 9.04 -0.93
N GLY A 232 14.55 10.18 -1.60
CA GLY A 232 15.56 10.79 -2.45
C GLY A 232 15.79 10.10 -3.80
N HIS A 233 14.90 9.21 -4.23
CA HIS A 233 14.96 8.54 -5.54
C HIS A 233 13.71 8.76 -6.38
N GLY A 234 13.04 9.89 -6.19
CA GLY A 234 11.91 10.33 -6.99
C GLY A 234 12.28 10.52 -8.46
N CYS A 235 11.32 10.28 -9.36
CA CYS A 235 11.54 10.35 -10.81
C CYS A 235 11.23 11.73 -11.43
N GLY A 236 10.88 12.73 -10.62
CA GLY A 236 10.52 14.08 -11.08
C GLY A 236 9.20 14.17 -11.85
N LYS A 237 8.42 13.10 -11.89
CA LYS A 237 7.08 13.07 -12.50
C LYS A 237 6.02 13.54 -11.49
N PRO A 238 4.84 14.01 -11.94
CA PRO A 238 3.80 14.56 -11.04
C PRO A 238 3.38 13.58 -9.93
N LEU A 239 3.19 14.06 -8.70
CA LEU A 239 2.71 13.23 -7.60
C LEU A 239 1.22 12.94 -7.70
N LEU A 240 0.42 13.94 -8.07
CA LEU A 240 -1.04 13.86 -8.17
C LEU A 240 -1.44 13.06 -9.42
N ASN A 241 -1.36 11.73 -9.34
CA ASN A 241 -1.56 10.83 -10.48
C ASN A 241 -2.08 9.43 -10.08
N CYS A 242 -2.53 9.26 -8.83
CA CYS A 242 -3.22 8.04 -8.42
C CYS A 242 -4.72 8.22 -8.68
N LEU A 243 -5.20 7.61 -9.77
CA LEU A 243 -6.58 7.73 -10.24
C LEU A 243 -7.47 6.66 -9.59
N LEU A 244 -8.63 7.10 -9.09
CA LEU A 244 -9.70 6.28 -8.58
C LEU A 244 -10.96 6.50 -9.41
N MET A 245 -11.76 5.45 -9.58
CA MET A 245 -12.97 5.46 -10.41
C MET A 245 -14.14 4.81 -9.68
N GLY A 246 -15.33 5.35 -9.88
CA GLY A 246 -16.58 4.77 -9.39
C GLY A 246 -16.97 5.17 -7.96
N GLU A 247 -17.67 4.27 -7.28
CA GLU A 247 -18.40 4.58 -6.03
C GLU A 247 -17.50 5.02 -4.87
N TRP A 248 -16.25 4.57 -4.84
CA TRP A 248 -15.30 4.91 -3.78
C TRP A 248 -14.85 6.37 -3.78
N VAL A 249 -15.02 7.07 -4.91
CA VAL A 249 -14.61 8.48 -5.07
C VAL A 249 -15.37 9.37 -4.10
N GLU A 250 -16.69 9.18 -3.98
CA GLU A 250 -17.53 10.02 -3.11
C GLU A 250 -17.04 10.02 -1.66
N LYS A 251 -16.81 8.80 -1.14
CA LYS A 251 -16.37 8.65 0.24
C LYS A 251 -15.01 9.28 0.45
N GLY A 252 -14.04 9.04 -0.44
CA GLY A 252 -12.72 9.62 -0.25
C GLY A 252 -12.66 11.12 -0.47
N VAL A 253 -13.54 11.72 -1.27
CA VAL A 253 -13.69 13.18 -1.35
C VAL A 253 -14.27 13.73 -0.04
N SER A 254 -15.32 13.10 0.48
CA SER A 254 -15.94 13.47 1.77
C SER A 254 -14.95 13.35 2.94
N ASP A 255 -14.13 12.31 2.94
CA ASP A 255 -13.07 12.08 3.94
C ASP A 255 -11.82 12.97 3.70
N GLY A 256 -11.83 13.86 2.68
CA GLY A 256 -10.72 14.79 2.38
C GLY A 256 -9.48 14.13 1.77
N ARG A 257 -9.58 12.90 1.27
CA ARG A 257 -8.47 12.09 0.76
C ARG A 257 -8.25 12.23 -0.74
N TYR A 258 -9.31 12.56 -1.49
CA TYR A 258 -9.30 12.67 -2.94
C TYR A 258 -9.74 14.06 -3.39
N ARG A 259 -9.20 14.49 -4.52
CA ARG A 259 -9.76 15.60 -5.29
C ARG A 259 -10.60 15.03 -6.42
N GLU A 260 -11.88 15.40 -6.46
CA GLU A 260 -12.74 15.04 -7.60
C GLU A 260 -12.26 15.74 -8.87
N VAL A 261 -12.28 15.01 -9.99
CA VAL A 261 -11.83 15.49 -11.30
C VAL A 261 -12.81 15.07 -12.38
N SER A 262 -12.84 15.80 -13.50
CA SER A 262 -13.63 15.38 -14.65
C SER A 262 -12.98 14.17 -15.34
N ARG A 263 -13.76 13.42 -16.13
CA ARG A 263 -13.22 12.34 -16.98
C ARG A 263 -12.12 12.86 -17.93
N ARG A 264 -12.29 14.09 -18.41
CA ARG A 264 -11.32 14.76 -19.29
C ARG A 264 -10.00 14.98 -18.56
N ASP A 265 -10.04 15.59 -17.37
CA ASP A 265 -8.82 15.85 -16.59
C ASP A 265 -8.11 14.56 -16.16
N ALA A 266 -8.86 13.46 -15.99
CA ALA A 266 -8.29 12.16 -15.67
C ALA A 266 -7.60 11.45 -16.86
N LEU A 267 -7.83 11.91 -18.10
CA LEU A 267 -7.16 11.42 -19.31
C LEU A 267 -5.90 12.23 -19.68
N GLU A 268 -5.74 13.42 -19.11
CA GLU A 268 -4.61 14.34 -19.33
C GLU A 268 -3.45 14.08 -18.33
#